data_AF-A0A139Q324-F1
#
_entry.id   AF-A0A139Q324-F1
#
_cell.length_a   1.000
_cell.length_b   1.000
_cell.length_c   1.000
_cell.angle_alpha   90.00
_cell.angle_beta   90.00
_cell.angle_gamma   90.00
#
_symmetry.space_group_name_H-M   'P 1'
#
loop_
_entity.id
_entity.type
_entity.pdbx_description
1 polymer ?
#
loop_
_entity_poly.entity_id
_entity_poly.type
_entity_poly.pdbx_seq_one_letter_code
_entity_poly.pdbx_strand_id
1 'polypeptide(L)'
;MVVFTGSTVEEAIQKGLKELDIPRMKAHIKVISREKNGFFGLFGKKPAQVDIEAISETTVIKANQQAVKGVPKEINEQNEPVKTVSEATVDLGHVVEAIKKIEEGGQGISDEVKAEILKHERHASTILEETGHIEILNELQLEETALEEVETPIIESQTEQTESQELEDLGLKVEPSFDIEQVATEVTTYVQTIIDDMDVEATLSNDYNRRSINLQIDTNEPGRIIGYHGKVLKALQLLAQNYLYNRYSRTFYITINVNDYVEHRAEVLQTYAQKLATRVLEEGRSHKTDPMSNSERKIIHRIISRMDGVTSYSEGDEPNRYVVVDTE
;
A
#
# COMPACT_ATOMS: atom_id res chain seq x y z
N MET A 1 16.05 -6.85 -29.93
CA MET A 1 17.30 -6.83 -29.14
C MET A 1 18.36 -5.95 -29.78
N VAL A 2 18.42 -4.70 -29.35
CA VAL A 2 19.47 -3.75 -29.71
C VAL A 2 20.17 -3.36 -28.42
N VAL A 3 21.42 -3.81 -28.27
CA VAL A 3 22.18 -3.64 -27.03
C VAL A 3 23.03 -2.38 -27.12
N PHE A 4 22.82 -1.46 -26.18
CA PHE A 4 23.55 -0.22 -26.04
C PHE A 4 24.54 -0.31 -24.88
N THR A 5 25.70 0.33 -25.04
CA THR A 5 26.80 0.28 -24.07
C THR A 5 27.22 1.68 -23.63
N GLY A 6 27.59 1.80 -22.35
CA GLY A 6 28.00 3.06 -21.72
C GLY A 6 28.93 2.82 -20.53
N SER A 7 29.57 3.89 -20.05
CA SER A 7 30.45 3.84 -18.87
C SER A 7 29.63 3.61 -17.59
N THR A 8 28.36 4.03 -17.61
CA THR A 8 27.34 3.74 -16.59
C THR A 8 26.06 3.23 -17.26
N VAL A 9 25.19 2.57 -16.49
CA VAL A 9 23.84 2.19 -16.97
C VAL A 9 23.10 3.41 -17.52
N GLU A 10 23.12 4.55 -16.82
CA GLU A 10 22.43 5.78 -17.24
C GLU A 10 22.94 6.29 -18.60
N GLU A 11 24.25 6.26 -18.81
CA GLU A 11 24.87 6.68 -20.08
C GLU A 11 24.48 5.73 -21.22
N ALA A 12 24.45 4.42 -20.95
CA ALA A 12 24.02 3.42 -21.93
C ALA A 12 22.55 3.62 -22.33
N ILE A 13 21.69 3.94 -21.36
CA ILE A 13 20.26 4.25 -21.59
C ILE A 13 20.12 5.53 -22.41
N GLN A 14 20.77 6.62 -22.00
CA GLN A 14 20.67 7.90 -22.69
C GLN A 14 21.15 7.81 -24.14
N LYS A 15 22.24 7.07 -24.38
CA LYS A 15 22.77 6.82 -25.72
C LYS A 15 21.78 6.03 -26.56
N GLY A 16 21.21 4.95 -26.02
CA GLY A 16 20.26 4.13 -26.76
C GLY A 16 18.93 4.83 -27.06
N LEU A 17 18.40 5.61 -26.13
CA LEU A 17 17.21 6.44 -26.36
C LEU A 17 17.43 7.49 -27.45
N LYS A 18 18.61 8.13 -27.45
CA LYS A 18 18.99 9.11 -28.46
C LYS A 18 19.17 8.49 -29.84
N GLU A 19 19.75 7.30 -29.91
CA GLU A 19 19.98 6.58 -31.18
C GLU A 19 18.67 6.03 -31.77
N LEU A 20 17.73 5.64 -30.91
CA LEU A 20 16.40 5.19 -31.31
C LEU A 20 15.42 6.34 -31.58
N ASP A 21 15.80 7.59 -31.30
CA ASP A 21 14.95 8.79 -31.38
C ASP A 21 13.59 8.62 -30.69
N ILE A 22 13.59 7.92 -29.55
CA ILE A 22 12.41 7.70 -28.74
C ILE A 22 12.61 8.29 -27.35
N PRO A 23 11.57 8.94 -26.78
CA PRO A 23 11.63 9.34 -25.38
C PRO A 23 11.70 8.08 -24.50
N ARG A 24 12.32 8.19 -23.32
CA ARG A 24 12.41 7.10 -22.32
C ARG A 24 11.06 6.41 -22.08
N MET A 25 9.99 7.19 -22.10
CA MET A 25 8.60 6.73 -21.91
C MET A 25 8.07 5.78 -22.99
N LYS A 26 8.69 5.74 -24.18
CA LYS A 26 8.31 4.85 -25.29
C LYS A 26 9.28 3.69 -25.44
N ALA A 27 10.11 3.43 -24.44
CA ALA A 27 11.17 2.45 -24.48
C ALA A 27 11.06 1.46 -23.31
N HIS A 28 11.03 0.17 -23.62
CA HIS A 28 11.27 -0.89 -22.65
C HIS A 28 12.79 -1.08 -22.53
N ILE A 29 13.34 -0.88 -21.33
CA ILE A 29 14.78 -0.86 -21.06
C ILE A 29 15.11 -2.01 -20.12
N LYS A 30 15.95 -2.95 -20.56
CA LYS A 30 16.42 -4.08 -19.76
C LYS A 30 17.92 -3.98 -19.53
N VAL A 31 18.35 -3.86 -18.28
CA VAL A 31 19.78 -3.82 -17.93
C VAL A 31 20.36 -5.23 -18.00
N ILE A 32 21.21 -5.50 -19.00
CA ILE A 32 21.86 -6.80 -19.19
C ILE A 32 23.03 -6.95 -18.22
N SER A 33 23.83 -5.90 -18.05
CA SER A 33 24.94 -5.89 -17.10
C SER A 33 25.26 -4.47 -16.63
N ARG A 34 25.43 -4.30 -15.32
CA ARG A 34 25.90 -3.04 -14.73
C ARG A 34 27.41 -2.87 -14.88
N GLU A 35 27.87 -1.62 -14.88
CA GLU A 35 29.29 -1.31 -14.92
C GLU A 35 30.03 -1.92 -13.72
N LYS A 36 31.23 -2.45 -13.97
CA LYS A 36 32.15 -2.86 -12.90
C LYS A 36 33.34 -1.93 -12.88
N ASN A 37 33.55 -1.30 -11.73
CA ASN A 37 34.75 -0.50 -11.47
C ASN A 37 35.91 -1.45 -11.19
N GLY A 38 36.98 -1.30 -11.98
CA GLY A 38 38.20 -2.11 -11.82
C GLY A 38 38.91 -1.82 -10.49
N PHE A 39 39.58 -2.84 -9.94
CA PHE A 39 40.37 -2.71 -8.70
C PHE A 39 41.51 -1.70 -8.94
N PHE A 40 41.51 -0.59 -8.19
CA PHE A 40 42.46 0.53 -8.32
C PHE A 40 42.55 1.19 -9.71
N GLY A 41 41.50 1.11 -10.54
CA GLY A 41 41.45 1.82 -11.82
C GLY A 41 42.36 1.26 -12.92
N LEU A 42 43.06 0.15 -12.67
CA LEU A 42 44.09 -0.41 -13.55
C LEU A 42 43.62 -1.66 -14.32
N PHE A 43 42.72 -2.49 -13.76
CA PHE A 43 42.24 -3.71 -14.42
C PHE A 43 40.77 -4.04 -14.09
N GLY A 44 40.04 -4.55 -15.09
CA GLY A 44 38.71 -5.15 -14.90
C GLY A 44 37.51 -4.24 -15.13
N LYS A 45 37.67 -3.07 -15.76
CA LYS A 45 36.53 -2.22 -16.13
C LYS A 45 35.63 -2.96 -17.13
N LYS A 46 34.36 -3.17 -16.75
CA LYS A 46 33.33 -3.66 -17.67
C LYS A 46 32.30 -2.54 -17.89
N PRO A 47 32.01 -2.14 -19.14
CA PRO A 47 30.98 -1.15 -19.41
C PRO A 47 29.59 -1.71 -19.09
N ALA A 48 28.65 -0.82 -18.80
CA ALA A 48 27.25 -1.20 -18.69
C ALA A 48 26.67 -1.57 -20.05
N GLN A 49 25.72 -2.51 -20.05
CA GLN A 49 25.00 -2.95 -21.23
C GLN A 49 23.50 -2.94 -20.94
N VAL A 50 22.72 -2.34 -21.82
CA VAL A 50 21.26 -2.22 -21.71
C VAL A 50 20.63 -2.57 -23.06
N ASP A 51 19.56 -3.35 -23.04
CA ASP A 51 18.70 -3.61 -24.20
C ASP A 51 17.55 -2.60 -24.19
N ILE A 52 17.25 -2.00 -25.35
CA ILE A 52 16.18 -1.01 -25.45
C ILE A 52 15.29 -1.36 -26.65
N GLU A 53 13.99 -1.49 -26.39
CA GLU A 53 12.96 -1.80 -27.40
C GLU A 53 11.84 -0.77 -27.37
N ALA A 54 11.32 -0.37 -28.54
CA ALA A 54 10.23 0.61 -28.62
C ALA A 54 8.87 -0.02 -28.30
N ILE A 55 8.10 0.63 -27.42
CA ILE A 55 6.74 0.21 -27.07
C ILE A 55 5.78 0.64 -28.19
N SER A 56 5.12 -0.31 -28.84
CA SER A 56 4.12 -0.02 -29.88
C SER A 56 2.73 0.24 -29.26
N GLU A 57 2.12 1.38 -29.61
CA GLU A 57 0.84 1.87 -29.09
C GLU A 57 -0.34 0.90 -29.37
N THR A 58 -0.21 -0.02 -30.33
CA THR A 58 -1.21 -1.04 -30.65
C THR A 58 -1.36 -2.14 -29.59
N THR A 59 -0.38 -2.29 -28.69
CA THR A 59 -0.43 -3.28 -27.59
C THR A 59 -1.27 -2.77 -26.41
N VAL A 60 -1.26 -1.46 -26.16
CA VAL A 60 -1.97 -0.82 -25.04
C VAL A 60 -3.50 -0.83 -25.23
N ILE A 61 -3.98 -0.70 -26.47
CA ILE A 61 -5.42 -0.71 -26.77
C ILE A 61 -6.02 -2.13 -26.64
N LYS A 62 -5.26 -3.17 -26.98
CA LYS A 62 -5.71 -4.57 -26.81
C LYS A 62 -5.75 -4.98 -25.33
N ALA A 63 -4.78 -4.53 -24.52
CA ALA A 63 -4.75 -4.81 -23.09
C ALA A 63 -5.95 -4.19 -22.33
N ASN A 64 -6.35 -2.96 -22.67
CA ASN A 64 -7.51 -2.31 -22.06
C ASN A 64 -8.85 -2.98 -22.41
N GLN A 65 -8.99 -3.59 -23.59
CA GLN A 65 -10.22 -4.31 -23.98
C GLN A 65 -10.38 -5.67 -23.30
N GLN A 66 -9.30 -6.31 -22.87
CA GLN A 66 -9.33 -7.63 -22.21
C GLN A 66 -9.58 -7.56 -20.69
N ALA A 67 -9.49 -6.39 -20.06
CA ALA A 67 -9.70 -6.22 -18.62
C ALA A 67 -11.16 -6.30 -18.15
N VAL A 68 -12.14 -6.36 -19.06
CA VAL A 68 -13.59 -6.33 -18.71
C VAL A 68 -14.28 -7.70 -18.87
N LYS A 69 -13.57 -8.75 -19.29
CA LYS A 69 -14.17 -10.06 -19.64
C LYS A 69 -13.93 -11.21 -18.67
N GLY A 70 -13.30 -10.97 -17.52
CA GLY A 70 -12.83 -12.05 -16.65
C GLY A 70 -13.76 -12.50 -15.52
N VAL A 71 -14.69 -11.66 -15.07
CA VAL A 71 -15.45 -11.94 -13.83
C VAL A 71 -16.94 -12.09 -14.14
N PRO A 72 -17.51 -13.31 -14.02
CA PRO A 72 -18.95 -13.52 -14.00
C PRO A 72 -19.58 -12.66 -12.91
N LYS A 73 -20.65 -11.92 -13.25
CA LYS A 73 -21.32 -11.01 -12.31
C LYS A 73 -21.78 -11.72 -11.04
N GLU A 74 -22.11 -13.00 -11.16
CA GLU A 74 -22.54 -13.83 -10.02
C GLU A 74 -21.46 -14.02 -8.96
N ILE A 75 -20.16 -13.94 -9.29
CA ILE A 75 -19.04 -14.14 -8.34
C ILE A 75 -18.71 -12.84 -7.60
N ASN A 76 -18.87 -11.69 -8.25
CA ASN A 76 -18.62 -10.38 -7.65
C ASN A 76 -19.74 -9.96 -6.66
N GLU A 77 -20.92 -10.58 -6.77
CA GLU A 77 -22.06 -10.34 -5.89
C GLU A 77 -22.03 -11.21 -4.61
N GLN A 78 -21.13 -12.19 -4.51
CA GLN A 78 -21.03 -13.12 -3.37
C GLN A 78 -19.93 -12.80 -2.34
N ASN A 79 -19.05 -11.83 -2.61
CA ASN A 79 -18.01 -11.41 -1.66
C ASN A 79 -18.46 -10.14 -0.95
N GLU A 80 -18.70 -10.22 0.36
CA GLU A 80 -18.92 -9.01 1.17
C GLU A 80 -17.61 -8.21 1.36
N PRO A 81 -17.69 -6.87 1.43
CA PRO A 81 -16.51 -6.00 1.46
C PRO A 81 -15.84 -5.98 2.84
N VAL A 82 -14.57 -6.43 2.90
CA VAL A 82 -13.71 -6.43 4.10
C VAL A 82 -13.75 -5.08 4.85
N LYS A 83 -14.28 -5.11 6.07
CA LYS A 83 -14.26 -3.97 6.99
C LYS A 83 -12.85 -3.56 7.45
N THR A 84 -12.74 -2.28 7.78
CA THR A 84 -11.46 -1.59 7.95
C THR A 84 -11.10 -1.38 9.42
N VAL A 85 -9.80 -1.35 9.72
CA VAL A 85 -9.19 -1.10 11.06
C VAL A 85 -9.65 0.22 11.71
N SER A 86 -10.35 1.09 10.98
CA SER A 86 -11.05 2.27 11.52
C SER A 86 -12.13 1.92 12.53
N GLU A 87 -12.84 0.80 12.35
CA GLU A 87 -13.98 0.42 13.21
C GLU A 87 -13.53 0.13 14.64
N ALA A 88 -12.42 -0.60 14.81
CA ALA A 88 -11.83 -0.86 16.13
C ALA A 88 -11.33 0.40 16.88
N THR A 89 -11.09 1.51 16.18
CA THR A 89 -10.75 2.81 16.81
C THR A 89 -11.97 3.69 17.05
N VAL A 90 -13.05 3.48 16.31
CA VAL A 90 -14.34 4.16 16.46
C VAL A 90 -15.08 3.60 17.69
N ASP A 91 -15.00 2.28 17.92
CA ASP A 91 -15.59 1.63 19.11
C ASP A 91 -15.08 2.21 20.43
N LEU A 92 -13.76 2.47 20.52
CA LEU A 92 -13.19 3.05 21.74
C LEU A 92 -13.65 4.49 21.98
N GLY A 93 -13.82 5.27 20.90
CA GLY A 93 -14.33 6.62 20.97
C GLY A 93 -15.79 6.66 21.44
N HIS A 94 -16.62 5.76 20.92
CA HIS A 94 -18.04 5.66 21.26
C HIS A 94 -18.24 5.17 22.70
N VAL A 95 -17.42 4.23 23.17
CA VAL A 95 -17.43 3.75 24.56
C VAL A 95 -17.06 4.87 25.55
N VAL A 96 -16.06 5.69 25.23
CA VAL A 96 -15.66 6.82 26.09
C VAL A 96 -16.72 7.93 26.09
N GLU A 97 -17.38 8.19 24.95
CA GLU A 97 -18.44 9.19 24.86
C GLU A 97 -19.74 8.74 25.57
N ALA A 98 -20.08 7.46 25.51
CA ALA A 98 -21.21 6.87 26.23
C ALA A 98 -21.00 6.94 27.76
N ILE A 99 -19.80 6.59 28.24
CA ILE A 99 -19.44 6.70 29.67
C ILE A 99 -19.59 8.15 30.15
N LYS A 100 -19.13 9.13 29.37
CA LYS A 100 -19.21 10.56 29.72
C LYS A 100 -20.66 11.08 29.79
N LYS A 101 -21.53 10.67 28.86
CA LYS A 101 -22.96 11.06 28.86
C LYS A 101 -23.71 10.52 30.07
N ILE A 102 -23.35 9.33 30.55
CA ILE A 102 -23.98 8.69 31.71
C ILE A 102 -23.56 9.38 33.02
N GLU A 103 -22.30 9.82 33.12
CA GLU A 103 -21.81 10.61 34.27
C GLU A 103 -22.50 11.98 34.37
N GLU A 104 -22.77 12.64 33.23
CA GLU A 104 -23.53 13.88 33.17
C GLU A 104 -25.00 13.70 33.61
N GLY A 105 -25.53 12.47 33.52
CA GLY A 105 -26.88 12.07 33.96
C GLY A 105 -27.02 11.71 35.45
N GLY A 106 -25.92 11.72 36.22
CA GLY A 106 -25.94 11.58 37.68
C GLY A 106 -25.80 10.15 38.22
N GLN A 107 -25.42 9.16 37.41
CA GLN A 107 -25.16 7.79 37.84
C GLN A 107 -23.69 7.43 37.56
N GLY A 108 -22.89 7.32 38.62
CA GLY A 108 -21.44 7.14 38.51
C GLY A 108 -21.02 5.69 38.33
N ILE A 109 -20.15 5.43 37.35
CA ILE A 109 -19.43 4.17 37.18
C ILE A 109 -18.20 4.19 38.10
N SER A 110 -17.91 3.07 38.80
CA SER A 110 -16.73 2.95 39.66
C SER A 110 -15.43 3.10 38.86
N ASP A 111 -14.44 3.79 39.43
CA ASP A 111 -13.17 4.10 38.74
C ASP A 111 -12.33 2.84 38.41
N GLU A 112 -12.59 1.71 39.09
CA GLU A 112 -11.98 0.41 38.76
C GLU A 112 -12.45 -0.11 37.39
N VAL A 113 -13.74 0.03 37.05
CA VAL A 113 -14.31 -0.43 35.78
C VAL A 113 -13.83 0.43 34.61
N LYS A 114 -13.63 1.74 34.84
CA LYS A 114 -13.07 2.66 33.84
C LYS A 114 -11.62 2.32 33.52
N ALA A 115 -10.83 1.95 34.52
CA ALA A 115 -9.44 1.57 34.33
C ALA A 115 -9.30 0.26 33.55
N GLU A 116 -10.21 -0.69 33.76
CA GLU A 116 -10.21 -1.99 33.08
C GLU A 116 -10.58 -1.87 31.59
N ILE A 117 -11.51 -0.98 31.25
CA ILE A 117 -11.88 -0.64 29.86
C ILE A 117 -10.72 0.09 29.15
N LEU A 118 -10.02 1.00 29.82
CA LEU A 118 -8.89 1.74 29.24
C LEU A 118 -7.63 0.87 28.99
N LYS A 119 -7.50 -0.24 29.72
CA LYS A 119 -6.30 -1.09 29.71
C LYS A 119 -6.33 -2.20 28.64
N HIS A 120 -7.43 -2.31 27.87
CA HIS A 120 -7.60 -3.26 26.77
C HIS A 120 -7.49 -4.74 27.18
N GLU A 121 -7.81 -5.10 28.43
CA GLU A 121 -7.64 -6.50 28.90
C GLU A 121 -8.83 -7.40 28.54
N ARG A 122 -10.03 -6.84 28.25
CA ARG A 122 -11.22 -7.55 27.71
C ARG A 122 -12.11 -6.64 26.86
N HIS A 123 -12.98 -7.22 26.02
CA HIS A 123 -13.97 -6.48 25.22
C HIS A 123 -14.97 -5.72 26.11
N ALA A 124 -15.23 -4.44 25.79
CA ALA A 124 -16.07 -3.55 26.60
C ALA A 124 -17.51 -4.06 26.73
N SER A 125 -18.06 -4.70 25.69
CA SER A 125 -19.38 -5.33 25.70
C SER A 125 -19.50 -6.42 26.78
N THR A 126 -18.47 -7.27 26.92
CA THR A 126 -18.43 -8.33 27.94
C THR A 126 -18.40 -7.78 29.38
N ILE A 127 -17.69 -6.68 29.61
CA ILE A 127 -17.59 -6.04 30.94
C ILE A 127 -18.93 -5.40 31.34
N LEU A 128 -19.63 -4.79 30.38
CA LEU A 128 -20.93 -4.14 30.58
C LEU A 128 -22.06 -5.14 30.84
N GLU A 129 -21.99 -6.33 30.23
CA GLU A 129 -22.92 -7.44 30.48
C GLU A 129 -22.75 -8.02 31.89
N GLU A 130 -21.51 -8.31 32.30
CA GLU A 130 -21.21 -8.90 33.61
C GLU A 130 -21.47 -7.93 34.78
N THR A 131 -21.35 -6.63 34.56
CA THR A 131 -21.63 -5.59 35.57
C THR A 131 -23.10 -5.17 35.64
N GLY A 132 -23.97 -5.73 34.78
CA GLY A 132 -25.42 -5.51 34.81
C GLY A 132 -25.87 -4.18 34.21
N HIS A 133 -25.04 -3.51 33.41
CA HIS A 133 -25.35 -2.24 32.74
C HIS A 133 -25.92 -2.46 31.33
N ILE A 134 -26.99 -3.25 31.26
CA ILE A 134 -27.66 -3.73 30.03
C ILE A 134 -28.24 -2.58 29.18
N GLU A 135 -28.54 -1.43 29.78
CA GLU A 135 -29.05 -0.25 29.06
C GLU A 135 -28.02 0.32 28.07
N ILE A 136 -26.72 0.14 28.35
CA ILE A 136 -25.61 0.62 27.50
C ILE A 136 -25.40 -0.29 26.29
N LEU A 137 -25.67 -1.60 26.44
CA LEU A 137 -25.55 -2.59 25.37
C LEU A 137 -26.61 -2.43 24.29
N ASN A 138 -27.84 -2.07 24.67
CA ASN A 138 -28.92 -1.85 23.70
C ASN A 138 -28.67 -0.64 22.79
N GLU A 139 -27.92 0.35 23.27
CA GLU A 139 -27.59 1.55 22.49
C GLU A 139 -26.42 1.31 21.53
N LEU A 140 -25.47 0.44 21.90
CA LEU A 140 -24.35 0.00 21.05
C LEU A 140 -24.79 -1.01 19.96
N GLN A 141 -25.73 -1.91 20.27
CA GLN A 141 -26.24 -2.93 19.33
C GLN A 141 -27.05 -2.37 18.15
N LEU A 142 -27.56 -1.13 18.23
CA LEU A 142 -28.23 -0.44 17.12
C LEU A 142 -27.26 0.06 16.04
N GLU A 143 -25.97 0.18 16.35
CA GLU A 143 -24.94 0.61 15.40
C GLU A 143 -24.12 -0.57 14.83
N GLU A 144 -23.84 -1.62 15.61
CA GLU A 144 -23.02 -2.77 15.17
C GLU A 144 -23.74 -3.81 14.31
N THR A 145 -25.08 -3.86 14.29
CA THR A 145 -25.83 -4.83 13.46
C THR A 145 -25.68 -4.63 11.95
N ALA A 146 -25.02 -3.55 11.51
CA ALA A 146 -24.88 -3.22 10.10
C ALA A 146 -23.82 -4.04 9.36
N LEU A 147 -22.99 -4.82 10.06
CA LEU A 147 -21.65 -5.12 9.58
C LEU A 147 -21.18 -6.49 10.16
N GLU A 148 -21.17 -7.54 9.32
CA GLU A 148 -20.44 -8.85 9.32
C GLU A 148 -20.36 -9.79 10.55
N GLU A 149 -20.85 -11.02 10.38
CA GLU A 149 -20.26 -12.28 10.91
C GLU A 149 -20.45 -13.41 9.87
N VAL A 150 -19.41 -14.20 9.54
CA VAL A 150 -19.29 -15.68 9.79
C VAL A 150 -17.82 -16.15 9.62
N GLU A 151 -17.31 -16.88 10.62
CA GLU A 151 -15.95 -17.48 10.77
C GLU A 151 -15.76 -18.92 10.20
N THR A 152 -14.52 -19.44 10.19
CA THR A 152 -14.17 -20.80 10.74
C THR A 152 -12.62 -21.05 10.91
N PRO A 153 -12.18 -22.05 11.73
CA PRO A 153 -10.94 -22.01 12.55
C PRO A 153 -9.77 -22.98 12.18
N ILE A 154 -8.66 -22.91 12.94
CA ILE A 154 -7.34 -23.60 12.76
C ILE A 154 -7.03 -24.58 13.91
N ILE A 155 -6.24 -25.65 13.64
CA ILE A 155 -5.70 -26.66 14.59
C ILE A 155 -4.17 -26.53 14.73
N GLU A 156 -3.66 -26.75 15.96
CA GLU A 156 -2.27 -26.63 16.46
C GLU A 156 -1.27 -27.74 16.05
N SER A 157 0.03 -27.45 16.14
CA SER A 157 1.04 -28.45 16.58
C SER A 157 2.33 -27.82 17.13
N GLN A 158 2.85 -28.44 18.20
CA GLN A 158 3.93 -28.05 19.11
C GLN A 158 5.31 -28.55 18.68
N THR A 159 6.38 -27.78 18.95
CA THR A 159 7.72 -28.29 19.35
C THR A 159 8.61 -27.15 19.87
N GLU A 160 9.60 -27.48 20.71
CA GLU A 160 10.70 -26.62 21.24
C GLU A 160 10.50 -26.00 22.64
N GLN A 161 10.45 -26.86 23.66
CA GLN A 161 10.65 -26.49 25.07
C GLN A 161 11.92 -27.18 25.59
N THR A 162 13.12 -26.62 25.40
CA THR A 162 14.28 -27.05 26.21
C THR A 162 15.32 -25.94 26.42
N GLU A 163 15.48 -24.95 25.53
CA GLU A 163 16.49 -23.89 25.69
C GLU A 163 16.01 -22.59 26.37
N SER A 164 14.70 -22.40 26.55
CA SER A 164 14.11 -21.13 27.01
C SER A 164 14.24 -20.85 28.51
N GLN A 165 14.46 -21.86 29.35
CA GLN A 165 14.35 -21.70 30.81
C GLN A 165 15.53 -20.96 31.46
N GLU A 166 16.73 -20.94 30.86
CA GLU A 166 17.89 -20.22 31.43
C GLU A 166 17.94 -18.73 31.04
N LEU A 167 17.22 -18.33 29.99
CA LEU A 167 17.21 -16.96 29.45
C LEU A 167 16.06 -16.10 30.03
N GLU A 168 14.97 -16.72 30.49
CA GLU A 168 13.82 -16.04 31.09
C GLU A 168 14.15 -15.38 32.46
N ASP A 169 15.14 -15.88 33.19
CA ASP A 169 15.52 -15.37 34.52
C ASP A 169 16.30 -14.04 34.48
N LEU A 170 16.65 -13.55 33.28
CA LEU A 170 17.41 -12.30 33.05
C LEU A 170 16.54 -11.13 32.55
N GLY A 171 15.23 -11.29 32.40
CA GLY A 171 14.32 -10.20 31.98
C GLY A 171 14.55 -9.70 30.55
N LEU A 172 15.33 -10.43 29.74
CA LEU A 172 15.49 -10.18 28.31
C LEU A 172 14.34 -10.87 27.58
N LYS A 173 13.35 -10.11 27.11
CA LYS A 173 12.39 -10.63 26.13
C LYS A 173 13.18 -10.99 24.87
N VAL A 174 13.42 -12.28 24.65
CA VAL A 174 13.95 -12.77 23.38
C VAL A 174 12.90 -12.44 22.33
N GLU A 175 13.13 -11.41 21.52
CA GLU A 175 12.32 -11.20 20.33
C GLU A 175 12.42 -12.50 19.51
N PRO A 176 11.29 -13.10 19.08
CA PRO A 176 11.34 -14.29 18.26
C PRO A 176 12.27 -14.05 17.07
N SER A 177 13.33 -14.86 16.99
CA SER A 177 14.30 -14.80 15.90
C SER A 177 13.67 -15.44 14.67
N PHE A 178 12.89 -14.64 13.94
CA PHE A 178 12.37 -15.08 12.65
C PHE A 178 13.48 -15.03 11.60
N ASP A 179 13.58 -16.09 10.81
CA ASP A 179 14.40 -16.06 9.60
C ASP A 179 13.71 -15.20 8.53
N ILE A 180 14.22 -13.98 8.35
CA ILE A 180 13.65 -13.03 7.39
C ILE A 180 13.71 -13.53 5.94
N GLU A 181 14.68 -14.38 5.60
CA GLU A 181 14.79 -14.95 4.26
C GLU A 181 13.59 -15.87 3.97
N GLN A 182 13.21 -16.68 4.97
CA GLN A 182 12.01 -17.50 4.89
C GLN A 182 10.75 -16.63 4.82
N VAL A 183 10.63 -15.61 5.67
CA VAL A 183 9.48 -14.69 5.68
C VAL A 183 9.30 -14.02 4.32
N ALA A 184 10.40 -13.50 3.74
CA ALA A 184 10.40 -12.86 2.43
C ALA A 184 9.95 -13.84 1.33
N THR A 185 10.39 -15.09 1.39
CA THR A 185 9.99 -16.13 0.45
C THR A 185 8.50 -16.48 0.58
N GLU A 186 7.99 -16.63 1.80
CA GLU A 186 6.58 -16.91 2.06
C GLU A 186 5.67 -15.80 1.53
N VAL A 187 5.95 -14.53 1.84
CA VAL A 187 5.13 -13.41 1.35
C VAL A 187 5.25 -13.22 -0.16
N THR A 188 6.42 -13.48 -0.74
CA THR A 188 6.60 -13.44 -2.21
C THR A 188 5.74 -14.50 -2.89
N THR A 189 5.68 -15.71 -2.33
CA THR A 189 4.85 -16.80 -2.85
C THR A 189 3.36 -16.48 -2.74
N TYR A 190 2.95 -15.88 -1.62
CA TYR A 190 1.58 -15.40 -1.43
C TYR A 190 1.17 -14.37 -2.49
N VAL A 191 2.02 -13.35 -2.72
CA VAL A 191 1.76 -12.32 -3.73
C VAL A 191 1.80 -12.90 -5.14
N GLN A 192 2.71 -13.83 -5.44
CA GLN A 192 2.77 -14.53 -6.72
C GLN A 192 1.46 -15.27 -7.00
N THR A 193 0.93 -16.00 -6.02
CA THR A 193 -0.33 -16.75 -6.16
C THR A 193 -1.49 -15.82 -6.55
N ILE A 194 -1.60 -14.65 -5.90
CA ILE A 194 -2.64 -13.67 -6.23
C ILE A 194 -2.48 -13.16 -7.67
N ILE A 195 -1.24 -12.89 -8.11
CA ILE A 195 -0.97 -12.38 -9.45
C ILE A 195 -1.25 -13.45 -10.52
N ASP A 196 -0.92 -14.71 -10.23
CA ASP A 196 -1.23 -15.85 -11.09
C ASP A 196 -2.75 -16.05 -11.21
N ASP A 197 -3.49 -15.95 -10.10
CA ASP A 197 -4.96 -16.02 -10.09
C ASP A 197 -5.62 -14.85 -10.84
N MET A 198 -4.93 -13.71 -10.92
CA MET A 198 -5.33 -12.57 -11.76
C MET A 198 -5.04 -12.77 -13.26
N ASP A 199 -4.46 -13.91 -13.64
CA ASP A 199 -4.05 -14.23 -15.02
C ASP A 199 -3.10 -13.16 -15.57
N VAL A 200 -2.05 -12.83 -14.81
CA VAL A 200 -1.02 -11.86 -15.20
C VAL A 200 0.37 -12.50 -15.14
N GLU A 201 1.09 -12.47 -16.26
CA GLU A 201 2.48 -12.92 -16.28
C GLU A 201 3.39 -11.88 -15.62
N ALA A 202 3.94 -12.20 -14.44
CA ALA A 202 4.87 -11.33 -13.72
C ALA A 202 6.06 -12.10 -13.12
N THR A 203 7.20 -11.43 -13.03
CA THR A 203 8.40 -11.88 -12.31
C THR A 203 8.52 -11.09 -11.01
N LEU A 204 8.59 -11.80 -9.89
CA LEU A 204 8.77 -11.19 -8.58
C LEU A 204 10.22 -11.34 -8.11
N SER A 205 10.77 -10.26 -7.57
CA SER A 205 12.03 -10.29 -6.83
C SER A 205 11.86 -9.57 -5.50
N ASN A 206 12.52 -10.06 -4.45
CA ASN A 206 12.50 -9.43 -3.14
C ASN A 206 13.90 -8.99 -2.73
N ASP A 207 13.94 -7.89 -1.99
CA ASP A 207 15.10 -7.40 -1.25
C ASP A 207 14.64 -7.17 0.20
N TYR A 208 15.47 -7.49 1.17
CA TYR A 208 15.07 -7.38 2.57
C TYR A 208 16.19 -6.86 3.47
N ASN A 209 15.76 -6.18 4.52
CA ASN A 209 16.56 -5.73 5.67
C ASN A 209 15.81 -6.16 6.93
N ARG A 210 16.46 -6.17 8.10
CA ARG A 210 16.00 -6.57 9.44
C ARG A 210 14.48 -6.65 9.67
N ARG A 211 13.70 -5.65 9.26
CA ARG A 211 12.24 -5.60 9.44
C ARG A 211 11.46 -5.12 8.20
N SER A 212 12.13 -4.92 7.07
CA SER A 212 11.54 -4.35 5.86
C SER A 212 11.79 -5.25 4.67
N ILE A 213 10.72 -5.62 3.98
CA ILE A 213 10.73 -6.44 2.78
C ILE A 213 10.28 -5.53 1.63
N ASN A 214 11.12 -5.39 0.61
CA ASN A 214 10.79 -4.67 -0.61
C ASN A 214 10.54 -5.71 -1.70
N LEU A 215 9.34 -5.71 -2.27
CA LEU A 215 8.96 -6.59 -3.36
C LEU A 215 8.89 -5.80 -4.66
N GLN A 216 9.63 -6.24 -5.66
CA GLN A 216 9.64 -5.69 -7.01
C GLN A 216 8.93 -6.66 -7.95
N ILE A 217 7.91 -6.16 -8.63
CA ILE A 217 7.12 -6.90 -9.61
C ILE A 217 7.46 -6.36 -11.00
N ASP A 218 8.00 -7.21 -11.85
CA ASP A 218 8.27 -6.90 -13.25
C ASP A 218 7.27 -7.63 -14.15
N THR A 219 6.49 -6.89 -14.94
CA THR A 219 5.47 -7.46 -15.84
C THR A 219 5.32 -6.65 -17.13
N ASN A 220 4.88 -7.34 -18.19
CA ASN A 220 4.47 -6.72 -19.44
C ASN A 220 3.06 -6.12 -19.38
N GLU A 221 2.28 -6.42 -18.33
CA GLU A 221 0.92 -5.92 -18.12
C GLU A 221 0.77 -5.13 -16.81
N PRO A 222 1.61 -4.10 -16.56
CA PRO A 222 1.64 -3.39 -15.28
C PRO A 222 0.31 -2.72 -14.95
N GLY A 223 -0.49 -2.35 -15.96
CA GLY A 223 -1.81 -1.75 -15.77
C GLY A 223 -2.79 -2.63 -14.98
N ARG A 224 -2.71 -3.96 -15.11
CA ARG A 224 -3.59 -4.90 -14.39
C ARG A 224 -3.26 -4.95 -12.90
N ILE A 225 -1.97 -4.95 -12.55
CA ILE A 225 -1.50 -5.01 -11.16
C ILE A 225 -1.60 -3.64 -10.48
N ILE A 226 -1.34 -2.56 -11.22
CA ILE A 226 -1.42 -1.20 -10.67
C ILE A 226 -2.89 -0.80 -10.45
N GLY A 227 -3.74 -1.06 -11.44
CA GLY A 227 -5.12 -0.60 -11.46
C GLY A 227 -5.26 0.93 -11.54
N TYR A 228 -6.50 1.42 -11.51
CA TYR A 228 -6.76 2.86 -11.62
C TYR A 228 -6.16 3.62 -10.43
N HIS A 229 -5.24 4.56 -10.71
CA HIS A 229 -4.52 5.35 -9.70
C HIS A 229 -3.81 4.52 -8.62
N GLY A 230 -3.37 3.31 -8.96
CA GLY A 230 -2.63 2.45 -8.03
C GLY A 230 -3.51 1.78 -6.98
N LYS A 231 -4.84 1.77 -7.14
CA LYS A 231 -5.77 1.16 -6.17
C LYS A 231 -5.51 -0.34 -5.98
N VAL A 232 -5.27 -1.08 -7.06
CA VAL A 232 -5.01 -2.53 -6.99
C VAL A 232 -3.66 -2.79 -6.34
N LEU A 233 -2.62 -2.03 -6.72
CA LEU A 233 -1.31 -2.11 -6.07
C LEU A 233 -1.37 -1.84 -4.56
N LYS A 234 -2.14 -0.84 -4.14
CA LYS A 234 -2.36 -0.54 -2.72
C LYS A 234 -3.09 -1.67 -2.00
N ALA A 235 -4.12 -2.25 -2.63
CA ALA A 235 -4.84 -3.39 -2.08
C ALA A 235 -3.93 -4.61 -1.94
N LEU A 236 -3.12 -4.90 -2.97
CA LEU A 236 -2.13 -5.99 -2.94
C LEU A 236 -1.11 -5.79 -1.82
N GLN A 237 -0.59 -4.56 -1.66
CA GLN A 237 0.31 -4.24 -0.56
C GLN A 237 -0.36 -4.42 0.81
N LEU A 238 -1.62 -4.00 0.95
CA LEU A 238 -2.38 -4.18 2.18
C LEU A 238 -2.58 -5.67 2.50
N LEU A 239 -2.94 -6.48 1.50
CA LEU A 239 -3.10 -7.93 1.65
C LEU A 239 -1.78 -8.59 2.08
N ALA A 240 -0.67 -8.25 1.43
CA ALA A 240 0.65 -8.76 1.79
C ALA A 240 1.08 -8.31 3.20
N GLN A 241 0.77 -7.06 3.57
CA GLN A 241 1.05 -6.54 4.90
C GLN A 241 0.22 -7.25 5.98
N ASN A 242 -1.07 -7.52 5.71
CA ASN A 242 -1.94 -8.27 6.61
C ASN A 242 -1.50 -9.73 6.72
N TYR A 243 -1.05 -10.36 5.63
CA TYR A 243 -0.45 -11.70 5.65
C TYR A 243 0.73 -11.76 6.63
N LEU A 244 1.64 -10.78 6.55
CA LEU A 244 2.77 -10.68 7.48
C LEU A 244 2.33 -10.43 8.92
N TYR A 245 1.35 -9.54 9.14
CA TYR A 245 0.86 -9.24 10.48
C TYR A 245 0.21 -10.44 11.16
N ASN A 246 -0.59 -11.22 10.44
CA ASN A 246 -1.26 -12.39 11.00
C ASN A 246 -0.26 -13.49 11.38
N ARG A 247 0.85 -13.62 10.67
CA ARG A 247 1.80 -14.72 10.85
C ARG A 247 3.03 -14.39 11.69
N TYR A 248 3.47 -13.13 11.65
CA TYR A 248 4.70 -12.67 12.31
C TYR A 248 4.48 -11.45 13.20
N SER A 249 3.22 -11.13 13.53
CA SER A 249 2.84 -9.92 14.24
C SER A 249 3.35 -8.66 13.51
N ARG A 250 3.41 -7.51 14.20
CA ARG A 250 3.87 -6.23 13.63
C ARG A 250 5.40 -6.14 13.49
N THR A 251 6.06 -7.27 13.23
CA THR A 251 7.52 -7.36 13.15
C THR A 251 8.04 -6.86 11.82
N PHE A 252 7.37 -7.24 10.72
CA PHE A 252 7.81 -6.94 9.36
C PHE A 252 6.88 -5.97 8.65
N TYR A 253 7.47 -5.15 7.78
CA TYR A 253 6.78 -4.24 6.88
C TYR A 253 7.10 -4.60 5.44
N ILE A 254 6.10 -4.52 4.56
CA ILE A 254 6.28 -4.77 3.13
C ILE A 254 5.93 -3.55 2.29
N THR A 255 6.78 -3.27 1.32
CA THR A 255 6.53 -2.32 0.24
C THR A 255 6.50 -3.08 -1.08
N ILE A 256 5.56 -2.73 -1.96
CA ILE A 256 5.46 -3.36 -3.28
C ILE A 256 5.62 -2.26 -4.34
N ASN A 257 6.53 -2.48 -5.27
CA ASN A 257 6.68 -1.65 -6.46
C ASN A 257 6.49 -2.48 -7.72
N VAL A 258 5.90 -1.86 -8.74
CA VAL A 258 5.63 -2.49 -10.04
C VAL A 258 6.35 -1.68 -11.10
N ASN A 259 7.34 -2.30 -11.75
CA ASN A 259 8.27 -1.61 -12.64
C ASN A 259 8.77 -0.30 -11.97
N ASP A 260 8.64 0.85 -12.63
CA ASP A 260 8.96 2.20 -12.11
C ASP A 260 7.69 3.05 -11.84
N TYR A 261 6.59 2.42 -11.39
CA TYR A 261 5.29 3.09 -11.29
C TYR A 261 5.30 4.27 -10.32
N VAL A 262 5.90 4.14 -9.14
CA VAL A 262 5.85 5.19 -8.09
C VAL A 262 6.55 6.46 -8.57
N GLU A 263 7.73 6.32 -9.16
CA GLU A 263 8.53 7.38 -9.76
C GLU A 263 7.77 8.04 -10.90
N HIS A 264 7.29 7.23 -11.85
CA HIS A 264 6.56 7.73 -13.01
C HIS A 264 5.25 8.43 -12.61
N ARG A 265 4.54 7.91 -11.61
CA ARG A 265 3.30 8.51 -11.09
C ARG A 265 3.55 9.88 -10.49
N ALA A 266 4.66 10.06 -9.77
CA ALA A 266 5.04 11.36 -9.23
C ALA A 266 5.30 12.40 -10.35
N GLU A 267 5.98 12.00 -11.42
CA GLU A 267 6.23 12.86 -12.60
C GLU A 267 4.94 13.24 -13.34
N VAL A 268 4.02 12.27 -13.50
CA VAL A 268 2.70 12.50 -14.10
C VAL A 268 1.89 13.49 -13.27
N LEU A 269 1.88 13.33 -11.95
CA LEU A 269 1.18 14.26 -11.04
C LEU A 269 1.80 15.66 -11.09
N GLN A 270 3.12 15.77 -11.23
CA GLN A 270 3.77 17.06 -11.40
C GLN A 270 3.35 17.75 -12.69
N THR A 271 3.37 17.04 -13.81
CA THR A 271 2.94 17.58 -15.10
C THR A 271 1.47 17.96 -15.08
N TYR A 272 0.64 17.15 -14.43
CA TYR A 272 -0.79 17.40 -14.28
C TYR A 272 -1.05 18.65 -13.44
N ALA A 273 -0.38 18.80 -12.29
CA ALA A 273 -0.53 19.97 -11.42
C ALA A 273 -0.11 21.27 -12.12
N GLN A 274 1.00 21.25 -12.87
CA GLN A 274 1.44 22.41 -13.66
C GLN A 274 0.41 22.82 -14.72
N LYS A 275 -0.10 21.85 -15.50
CA LYS A 275 -1.13 22.10 -16.50
C LYS A 275 -2.43 22.62 -15.88
N LEU A 276 -2.80 22.09 -14.73
CA LEU A 276 -3.99 22.50 -13.99
C LEU A 276 -3.88 23.95 -13.52
N ALA A 277 -2.73 24.33 -12.93
CA ALA A 277 -2.46 25.70 -12.52
C ALA A 277 -2.47 26.68 -13.71
N THR A 278 -1.80 26.34 -14.82
CA THR A 278 -1.82 27.17 -16.04
C THR A 278 -3.24 27.37 -16.54
N ARG A 279 -4.07 26.32 -16.58
CA ARG A 279 -5.46 26.42 -17.01
C ARG A 279 -6.31 27.28 -16.07
N VAL A 280 -6.12 27.17 -14.76
CA VAL A 280 -6.81 28.01 -13.77
C VAL A 280 -6.44 29.49 -13.96
N LEU A 281 -5.16 29.80 -14.20
CA LEU A 281 -4.68 31.15 -14.47
C LEU A 281 -5.20 31.72 -15.80
N GLU A 282 -5.29 30.90 -16.85
CA GLU A 282 -5.80 31.31 -18.17
C GLU A 282 -7.31 31.51 -18.18
N GLU A 283 -8.06 30.62 -17.54
CA GLU A 283 -9.53 30.64 -17.55
C GLU A 283 -10.12 31.50 -16.43
N GLY A 284 -9.36 31.79 -15.37
CA GLY A 284 -9.81 32.56 -14.21
C GLY A 284 -10.91 31.87 -13.41
N ARG A 285 -10.99 30.54 -13.47
CA ARG A 285 -11.96 29.73 -12.72
C ARG A 285 -11.30 28.52 -12.08
N SER A 286 -11.86 28.08 -10.96
CA SER A 286 -11.38 26.90 -10.25
C SER A 286 -11.58 25.62 -11.06
N HIS A 287 -10.66 24.67 -10.87
CA HIS A 287 -10.73 23.34 -11.48
C HIS A 287 -10.52 22.26 -10.41
N LYS A 288 -11.38 21.24 -10.45
CA LYS A 288 -11.29 20.06 -9.58
C LYS A 288 -10.53 18.91 -10.27
N THR A 289 -9.80 18.15 -9.48
CA THR A 289 -9.11 16.93 -9.91
C THR A 289 -9.98 15.69 -9.78
N ASP A 290 -9.53 14.58 -10.35
CA ASP A 290 -10.10 13.26 -10.04
C ASP A 290 -9.77 12.87 -8.59
N PRO A 291 -10.60 12.04 -7.92
CA PRO A 291 -10.29 11.51 -6.60
C PRO A 291 -8.94 10.78 -6.59
N MET A 292 -8.10 11.09 -5.60
CA MET A 292 -6.74 10.57 -5.50
C MET A 292 -6.35 10.39 -4.03
N SER A 293 -5.36 9.56 -3.72
CA SER A 293 -5.02 9.28 -2.30
C SER A 293 -4.39 10.49 -1.60
N ASN A 294 -4.39 10.47 -0.26
CA ASN A 294 -3.77 11.50 0.57
C ASN A 294 -2.33 11.87 0.14
N SER A 295 -1.52 10.87 -0.21
CA SER A 295 -0.15 11.05 -0.73
C SER A 295 -0.12 11.82 -2.06
N GLU A 296 -1.01 11.49 -2.99
CA GLU A 296 -1.11 12.15 -4.29
C GLU A 296 -1.59 13.60 -4.13
N ARG A 297 -2.62 13.83 -3.29
CA ARG A 297 -3.10 15.19 -2.96
C ARG A 297 -1.98 16.05 -2.38
N LYS A 298 -1.18 15.50 -1.45
CA LYS A 298 -0.01 16.18 -0.89
C LYS A 298 1.04 16.55 -1.94
N ILE A 299 1.27 15.69 -2.93
CA ILE A 299 2.17 15.98 -4.06
C ILE A 299 1.63 17.18 -4.85
N ILE A 300 0.34 17.18 -5.21
CA ILE A 300 -0.28 18.29 -5.94
C ILE A 300 -0.20 19.58 -5.13
N HIS A 301 -0.63 19.58 -3.87
CA HIS A 301 -0.58 20.77 -3.00
C HIS A 301 0.81 21.37 -2.92
N ARG A 302 1.84 20.54 -2.73
CA ARG A 302 3.25 20.98 -2.66
C ARG A 302 3.74 21.60 -3.97
N ILE A 303 3.21 21.18 -5.11
CA ILE A 303 3.59 21.71 -6.42
C ILE A 303 2.86 23.02 -6.69
N ILE A 304 1.54 23.06 -6.43
CA ILE A 304 0.72 24.27 -6.58
C ILE A 304 1.20 25.37 -5.65
N SER A 305 1.57 25.07 -4.40
CA SER A 305 2.06 26.07 -3.44
C SER A 305 3.37 26.75 -3.81
N ARG A 306 4.05 26.29 -4.88
CA ARG A 306 5.28 26.90 -5.42
C ARG A 306 5.00 27.78 -6.64
N MET A 307 3.75 27.86 -7.09
CA MET A 307 3.33 28.62 -8.25
C MET A 307 2.59 29.86 -7.77
N ASP A 308 2.95 31.03 -8.32
CA ASP A 308 2.32 32.29 -7.96
C ASP A 308 0.92 32.42 -8.57
N GLY A 309 -0.03 33.00 -7.83
CA GLY A 309 -1.38 33.32 -8.32
C GLY A 309 -2.37 32.15 -8.30
N VAL A 310 -2.00 31.01 -7.71
CA VAL A 310 -2.89 29.86 -7.52
C VAL A 310 -2.80 29.30 -6.10
N THR A 311 -3.94 28.87 -5.58
CA THR A 311 -4.06 28.17 -4.31
C THR A 311 -4.71 26.80 -4.50
N SER A 312 -4.63 25.94 -3.50
CA SER A 312 -5.27 24.63 -3.55
C SER A 312 -5.79 24.18 -2.20
N TYR A 313 -6.95 23.51 -2.20
CA TYR A 313 -7.55 22.88 -1.03
C TYR A 313 -8.14 21.51 -1.41
N SER A 314 -8.28 20.61 -0.44
CA SER A 314 -8.86 19.28 -0.67
C SER A 314 -10.32 19.26 -0.20
N GLU A 315 -11.22 18.74 -1.02
CA GLU A 315 -12.67 18.65 -0.75
C GLU A 315 -13.19 17.21 -0.97
N GLY A 316 -14.28 16.86 -0.28
CA GLY A 316 -14.89 15.53 -0.28
C GLY A 316 -14.32 14.58 0.79
N ASP A 317 -14.94 13.40 0.91
CA ASP A 317 -14.57 12.36 1.87
C ASP A 317 -13.81 11.22 1.18
N GLU A 318 -12.90 10.58 1.91
CA GLU A 318 -12.18 9.40 1.40
C GLU A 318 -13.18 8.27 1.14
N PRO A 319 -13.11 7.54 0.00
CA PRO A 319 -12.06 7.51 -1.03
C PRO A 319 -12.26 8.49 -2.21
N ASN A 320 -13.31 9.31 -2.18
CA ASN A 320 -13.70 10.21 -3.27
C ASN A 320 -13.13 11.63 -3.12
N ARG A 321 -12.26 11.85 -2.14
CA ARG A 321 -11.67 13.16 -1.85
C ARG A 321 -10.67 13.59 -2.93
N TYR A 322 -10.81 14.82 -3.39
CA TYR A 322 -10.07 15.41 -4.51
C TYR A 322 -9.43 16.75 -4.13
N VAL A 323 -8.63 17.32 -5.04
CA VAL A 323 -8.01 18.65 -4.90
C VAL A 323 -8.73 19.64 -5.80
N VAL A 324 -9.05 20.80 -5.25
CA VAL A 324 -9.50 21.97 -6.01
C VAL A 324 -8.33 22.94 -6.10
N VAL A 325 -8.04 23.39 -7.32
CA VAL A 325 -7.08 24.46 -7.59
C VAL A 325 -7.87 25.70 -7.97
N ASP A 326 -7.56 26.82 -7.33
CA ASP A 326 -8.25 28.10 -7.48
C ASP A 326 -7.24 29.23 -7.69
N THR A 327 -7.70 30.37 -8.20
CA THR A 327 -6.89 31.59 -8.26
C THR A 327 -6.78 32.19 -6.85
N GLU A 328 -5.59 32.73 -6.51
CA GLU A 328 -5.34 33.37 -5.21
C GLU A 328 -6.08 34.71 -5.02
#